data_AF-A0A6A5W4H4-F1
#
_entry.id   AF-A0A6A5W4H4-F1
#
_cell.length_a   1.000
_cell.length_b   1.000
_cell.length_c   1.000
_cell.angle_alpha   90.00
_cell.angle_beta   90.00
_cell.angle_gamma   90.00
#
_symmetry.space_group_name_H-M   'P 1'
#
loop_
_entity.id
_entity.type
_entity.pdbx_description
1 polymer ?
#
loop_
_entity_poly.entity_id
_entity_poly.type
_entity_poly.pdbx_seq_one_letter_code
_entity_poly.pdbx_strand_id
1 'polypeptide(L)'
;GRHHDNATVIKGGSANYHDNERPVLLACRVVGGGFAGETLGMFAKAASDFLVPVPSYAPNPSHHWCITAGGYLHQLQATSLDAGWNYYANERINCLTGGWTFFPIGNTTFNDVAIRDEFKSTKVMDGMPKVYNAFNNNCQPFSLQLVDRILTTARTQKF
;
A
#
# COMPACT_ATOMS: atom_id res chain seq x y z
N GLY A 1 -12.04 -15.72 10.14
CA GLY A 1 -11.56 -14.35 10.40
C GLY A 1 -10.10 -14.20 9.98
N ARG A 2 -9.64 -12.95 9.85
CA ARG A 2 -8.20 -12.61 9.92
C ARG A 2 -7.74 -12.77 11.37
N HIS A 3 -6.45 -13.00 11.56
CA HIS A 3 -5.85 -13.22 12.89
C HIS A 3 -5.21 -11.95 13.49
N HIS A 4 -5.13 -10.87 12.71
CA HIS A 4 -4.67 -9.55 13.16
C HIS A 4 -5.64 -8.48 12.67
N ASP A 5 -5.90 -7.48 13.52
CA ASP A 5 -6.82 -6.40 13.22
C ASP A 5 -6.18 -5.38 12.26
N ASN A 6 -7.04 -4.77 11.43
CA ASN A 6 -6.62 -3.69 10.56
C ASN A 6 -6.39 -2.40 11.36
N ALA A 7 -5.27 -1.73 11.13
CA ALA A 7 -4.94 -0.46 11.76
C ALA A 7 -5.42 0.73 10.90
N THR A 8 -6.08 1.71 11.50
CA THR A 8 -6.51 2.90 10.75
C THR A 8 -6.48 4.17 11.58
N VAL A 9 -5.94 5.23 10.98
CA VAL A 9 -6.00 6.60 11.49
C VAL A 9 -7.13 7.42 10.83
N ILE A 10 -7.73 6.90 9.76
CA ILE A 10 -8.90 7.48 9.09
C ILE A 10 -10.11 7.30 10.00
N LYS A 11 -10.66 8.43 10.47
CA LYS A 11 -11.83 8.49 11.35
C LYS A 11 -13.08 7.87 10.69
N GLY A 12 -14.06 7.52 11.51
CA GLY A 12 -15.39 7.12 11.03
C GLY A 12 -16.06 8.23 10.21
N GLY A 13 -17.03 7.85 9.38
CA GLY A 13 -17.76 8.76 8.49
C GLY A 13 -18.47 7.99 7.38
N SER A 14 -19.09 8.72 6.45
CA SER A 14 -19.79 8.14 5.29
C SER A 14 -18.83 7.96 4.10
N ALA A 15 -18.85 6.76 3.51
CA ALA A 15 -18.16 6.50 2.26
C ALA A 15 -18.83 7.30 1.12
N ASN A 16 -18.02 7.98 0.31
CA ASN A 16 -18.46 8.64 -0.91
C ASN A 16 -17.57 8.18 -2.08
N TYR A 17 -18.19 7.65 -3.13
CA TYR A 17 -17.52 7.13 -4.33
C TYR A 17 -17.52 8.14 -5.50
N HIS A 18 -18.21 9.28 -5.33
CA HIS A 18 -18.38 10.34 -6.32
C HIS A 18 -18.03 11.72 -5.73
N ASP A 19 -17.00 11.76 -4.87
CA ASP A 19 -16.43 13.01 -4.35
C ASP A 19 -15.59 13.72 -5.44
N ASN A 20 -15.00 14.85 -5.08
CA ASN A 20 -14.08 15.58 -5.93
C ASN A 20 -12.91 14.69 -6.37
N GLU A 21 -12.53 14.82 -7.64
CA GLU A 21 -11.42 14.09 -8.21
C GLU A 21 -10.11 14.42 -7.49
N ARG A 22 -9.32 13.38 -7.18
CA ARG A 22 -8.03 13.52 -6.50
C ARG A 22 -6.99 12.54 -7.04
N PRO A 23 -5.71 12.92 -7.03
CA PRO A 23 -4.65 12.09 -7.57
C PRO A 23 -4.43 10.85 -6.69
N VAL A 24 -4.14 9.75 -7.37
CA VAL A 24 -3.66 8.49 -6.81
C VAL A 24 -2.21 8.30 -7.23
N LEU A 25 -1.33 8.14 -6.23
CA LEU A 25 0.10 7.91 -6.45
C LEU A 25 0.49 6.56 -5.85
N LEU A 26 1.42 5.87 -6.51
CA LEU A 26 2.18 4.79 -5.90
C LEU A 26 3.29 5.43 -5.08
N ALA A 27 3.37 5.10 -3.81
CA ALA A 27 4.48 5.48 -2.96
C ALA A 27 5.41 4.29 -2.79
N CYS A 28 6.70 4.50 -3.03
CA CYS A 28 7.75 3.50 -2.98
C CYS A 28 8.85 3.99 -2.05
N ARG A 29 9.31 3.17 -1.10
CA ARG A 29 10.47 3.52 -0.27
C ARG A 29 11.37 2.33 0.01
N VAL A 30 12.66 2.60 0.16
CA VAL A 30 13.58 1.67 0.82
C VAL A 30 13.03 1.41 2.22
N VAL A 31 13.10 0.15 2.66
CA VAL A 31 12.72 -0.20 4.03
C VAL A 31 13.80 0.33 4.99
N GLY A 32 13.64 1.58 5.43
CA GLY A 32 14.47 2.26 6.43
C GLY A 32 13.57 2.91 7.47
N GLY A 33 13.89 2.71 8.75
CA GLY A 33 13.06 2.94 9.94
C GLY A 33 12.05 4.10 9.85
N GLY A 34 10.77 3.80 10.04
CA GLY A 34 9.73 4.82 10.03
C GLY A 34 8.28 4.38 10.28
N PHE A 35 8.01 3.12 10.66
CA PHE A 35 6.68 2.74 11.19
C PHE A 35 6.84 1.62 12.21
N ALA A 36 6.49 1.88 13.47
CA ALA A 36 6.66 0.94 14.57
C ALA A 36 5.98 -0.41 14.29
N GLY A 37 6.79 -1.49 14.33
CA GLY A 37 6.39 -2.91 14.33
C GLY A 37 5.47 -3.35 13.18
N GLU A 38 5.83 -4.20 12.23
CA GLU A 38 6.36 -5.56 12.43
C GLU A 38 6.98 -6.14 11.11
N THR A 39 7.12 -5.33 10.06
CA THR A 39 7.69 -5.74 8.74
C THR A 39 9.07 -5.15 8.43
N LEU A 40 9.62 -4.33 9.33
CA LEU A 40 10.78 -3.45 9.09
C LEU A 40 12.13 -4.15 8.88
N GLY A 41 12.44 -5.20 9.64
CA GLY A 41 13.80 -5.76 9.66
C GLY A 41 14.12 -6.74 8.53
N MET A 42 13.10 -7.25 7.85
CA MET A 42 13.23 -8.53 7.15
C MET A 42 13.27 -8.39 5.62
N PHE A 43 12.66 -7.35 5.04
CA PHE A 43 12.75 -7.09 3.59
C PHE A 43 14.15 -6.72 3.10
N ALA A 44 14.92 -5.99 3.91
CA ALA A 44 16.30 -5.63 3.57
C ALA A 44 17.19 -6.86 3.32
N LYS A 45 16.87 -8.01 3.93
CA LYS A 45 17.58 -9.29 3.72
C LYS A 45 17.13 -10.03 2.46
N ALA A 46 15.87 -9.90 2.05
CA ALA A 46 15.38 -10.49 0.79
C ALA A 46 15.74 -9.62 -0.43
N ALA A 47 15.82 -8.30 -0.25
CA ALA A 47 16.14 -7.33 -1.29
C ALA A 47 17.61 -7.33 -1.75
N SER A 48 18.55 -7.77 -0.89
CA SER A 48 19.98 -7.86 -1.25
C SER A 48 20.25 -8.83 -2.40
N ASP A 49 19.37 -9.81 -2.59
CA ASP A 49 19.53 -10.86 -3.60
C ASP A 49 19.00 -10.44 -4.99
N PHE A 50 18.33 -9.27 -5.09
CA PHE A 50 17.68 -8.77 -6.31
C PHE A 50 17.99 -7.29 -6.58
N LEU A 51 19.26 -6.89 -6.51
CA LEU A 51 19.69 -5.56 -6.96
C LEU A 51 19.59 -5.46 -8.50
N VAL A 52 18.37 -5.23 -8.99
CA VAL A 52 18.11 -4.92 -10.40
C VAL A 52 18.21 -3.40 -10.57
N PRO A 53 18.96 -2.89 -11.56
CA PRO A 53 18.91 -1.48 -11.92
C PRO A 53 17.49 -1.11 -12.40
N VAL A 54 16.85 -0.19 -11.70
CA VAL A 54 15.50 0.28 -12.06
C VAL A 54 15.59 1.72 -12.57
N PRO A 55 14.95 2.07 -13.70
CA PRO A 55 14.87 3.45 -14.15
C PRO A 55 14.21 4.34 -13.10
N SER A 56 14.64 5.60 -12.99
CA SER A 56 14.13 6.54 -11.98
C SER A 56 12.62 6.82 -12.08
N TYR A 57 12.01 6.55 -13.23
CA TYR A 57 10.56 6.71 -13.46
C TYR A 57 9.72 5.50 -13.08
N ALA A 58 10.35 4.38 -12.65
CA ALA A 58 9.66 3.17 -12.24
C ALA A 58 9.94 2.85 -10.76
N PRO A 59 8.94 2.38 -10.00
CA PRO A 59 9.14 1.96 -8.63
C PRO A 59 10.02 0.72 -8.55
N ASN A 60 10.94 0.69 -7.59
CA ASN A 60 11.84 -0.44 -7.42
C ASN A 60 11.08 -1.65 -6.84
N PRO A 61 11.11 -2.85 -7.46
CA PRO A 61 10.40 -4.02 -6.97
C PRO A 61 11.02 -4.61 -5.70
N SER A 62 12.19 -4.16 -5.26
CA SER A 62 12.80 -4.55 -3.98
C SER A 62 12.41 -3.62 -2.82
N HIS A 63 11.56 -2.62 -3.08
CA HIS A 63 11.11 -1.63 -2.10
C HIS A 63 9.69 -1.90 -1.60
N HIS A 64 9.33 -1.27 -0.49
CA HIS A 64 7.96 -1.31 0.02
C HIS A 64 7.07 -0.39 -0.80
N TRP A 65 5.93 -0.92 -1.25
CA TRP A 65 4.94 -0.20 -2.04
C TRP A 65 3.68 0.03 -1.22
N CYS A 66 3.09 1.21 -1.40
CA CYS A 66 1.76 1.50 -0.93
C CYS A 66 1.09 2.51 -1.86
N ILE A 67 -0.20 2.75 -1.65
CA ILE A 67 -0.95 3.70 -2.46
C ILE A 67 -1.33 4.90 -1.62
N THR A 68 -1.23 6.10 -2.20
CA THR A 68 -1.70 7.32 -1.59
C THR A 68 -2.83 7.95 -2.38
N ALA A 69 -3.86 8.35 -1.65
CA ALA A 69 -4.94 9.21 -2.10
C ALA A 69 -5.41 10.04 -0.89
N GLY A 70 -5.78 11.30 -1.10
CA GLY A 70 -6.35 12.12 -0.02
C GLY A 70 -5.43 12.40 1.18
N GLY A 71 -4.11 12.27 1.01
CA GLY A 71 -3.15 12.54 2.08
C GLY A 71 -2.91 11.38 3.05
N TYR A 72 -3.40 10.17 2.73
CA TYR A 72 -3.10 8.96 3.49
C TYR A 72 -2.33 7.95 2.66
N LEU A 73 -1.39 7.26 3.30
CA LEU A 73 -0.74 6.07 2.76
C LEU A 73 -1.56 4.85 3.17
N HIS A 74 -1.88 4.02 2.20
CA HIS A 74 -2.66 2.80 2.37
C HIS A 74 -1.81 1.60 2.01
N GLN A 75 -1.50 0.76 2.99
CA GLN A 75 -0.46 -0.25 2.88
C GLN A 75 -0.87 -1.61 3.44
N LEU A 76 -0.28 -2.65 2.86
CA LEU A 76 -0.22 -3.98 3.45
C LEU A 76 0.95 -4.02 4.43
N GLN A 77 0.69 -4.50 5.64
CA GLN A 77 1.72 -4.85 6.60
C GLN A 77 1.56 -6.31 7.03
N ALA A 78 2.56 -6.82 7.72
CA ALA A 78 2.52 -8.15 8.29
C ALA A 78 3.17 -8.19 9.66
N THR A 79 2.76 -9.17 10.46
CA THR A 79 3.31 -9.37 11.80
C THR A 79 4.72 -9.96 11.80
N SER A 80 5.14 -10.56 10.69
CA SER A 80 6.50 -11.04 10.44
C SER A 80 6.68 -11.36 8.94
N LEU A 81 7.93 -11.48 8.49
CA LEU A 81 8.24 -11.91 7.12
C LEU A 81 8.06 -13.44 6.98
N ASP A 82 7.52 -13.86 5.84
CA ASP A 82 7.43 -15.27 5.40
C ASP A 82 6.75 -16.23 6.37
N ALA A 83 5.87 -15.72 7.24
CA ALA A 83 4.98 -16.49 8.11
C ALA A 83 3.96 -15.60 8.86
N GLY A 84 4.11 -14.28 8.81
CA GLY A 84 3.27 -13.34 9.54
C GLY A 84 1.90 -13.15 8.92
N TRP A 85 0.95 -12.68 9.72
CA TRP A 85 -0.41 -12.41 9.25
C TRP A 85 -0.48 -11.07 8.55
N ASN A 86 -1.06 -11.06 7.36
CA ASN A 86 -1.35 -9.86 6.59
C ASN A 86 -2.41 -9.00 7.28
N TYR A 87 -2.12 -7.72 7.47
CA TYR A 87 -3.10 -6.73 7.92
C TYR A 87 -2.98 -5.43 7.14
N TYR A 88 -4.12 -4.75 7.00
CA TYR A 88 -4.16 -3.45 6.36
C TYR A 88 -3.84 -2.37 7.39
N ALA A 89 -3.01 -1.41 6.99
CA ALA A 89 -2.71 -0.23 7.76
C ALA A 89 -2.84 1.03 6.91
N ASN A 90 -3.21 2.14 7.54
CA ASN A 90 -3.04 3.46 6.95
C ASN A 90 -2.41 4.44 7.93
N GLU A 91 -1.71 5.40 7.37
CA GLU A 91 -1.08 6.51 8.07
C GLU A 91 -1.29 7.80 7.30
N ARG A 92 -1.23 8.95 7.97
CA ARG A 92 -1.18 10.24 7.26
C ARG A 92 0.19 10.36 6.60
N ILE A 93 0.20 10.89 5.37
CA ILE A 93 1.45 11.36 4.79
C ILE A 93 1.97 12.46 5.72
N ASN A 94 3.12 12.22 6.33
CA ASN A 94 3.85 13.25 7.04
C ASN A 94 5.18 13.49 6.29
N CYS A 95 5.62 14.73 6.28
CA CYS A 95 6.85 15.16 5.62
C CYS A 95 8.12 14.76 6.39
N LEU A 96 8.01 14.15 7.57
CA LEU A 96 9.11 13.87 8.49
C LEU A 96 9.54 12.38 8.52
N THR A 97 8.77 11.44 7.98
CA THR A 97 9.01 9.98 8.18
C THR A 97 9.27 9.14 6.91
N GLY A 98 10.19 9.57 6.05
CA GLY A 98 11.10 8.55 5.48
C GLY A 98 10.96 8.20 4.00
N GLY A 99 11.45 9.11 3.15
CA GLY A 99 12.07 8.72 1.88
C GLY A 99 11.14 8.06 0.87
N TRP A 100 9.88 8.49 0.81
CA TRP A 100 8.94 8.05 -0.20
C TRP A 100 9.22 8.72 -1.54
N THR A 101 9.35 7.90 -2.58
CA THR A 101 9.25 8.34 -3.98
C THR A 101 7.84 8.08 -4.46
N PHE A 102 7.21 9.09 -5.07
CA PHE A 102 5.83 9.01 -5.54
C PHE A 102 5.77 8.92 -7.07
N PHE A 103 4.94 8.02 -7.57
CA PHE A 103 4.71 7.80 -8.99
C PHE A 103 3.22 8.03 -9.30
N PRO A 104 2.85 9.04 -10.10
CA PRO A 104 1.47 9.26 -10.48
C PRO A 104 0.91 8.08 -11.28
N ILE A 105 -0.24 7.54 -10.85
CA ILE A 105 -0.89 6.41 -11.54
C ILE A 105 -2.22 6.80 -12.19
N GLY A 106 -2.94 7.78 -11.64
CA GLY A 106 -4.24 8.19 -12.14
C GLY A 106 -5.03 8.92 -11.07
N ASN A 107 -6.35 9.03 -11.26
CA ASN A 107 -7.22 9.77 -10.37
C ASN A 107 -8.36 8.88 -9.84
N THR A 108 -8.93 9.30 -8.71
CA THR A 108 -10.11 8.69 -8.08
C THR A 108 -11.10 9.76 -7.64
N THR A 109 -12.38 9.41 -7.57
CA THR A 109 -13.44 10.21 -6.92
C THR A 109 -13.82 9.64 -5.55
N PHE A 110 -13.11 8.63 -5.05
CA PHE A 110 -13.46 7.99 -3.78
C PHE A 110 -12.86 8.79 -2.64
N ASN A 111 -13.63 9.12 -1.60
CA ASN A 111 -13.13 9.76 -0.38
C ASN A 111 -12.35 8.77 0.52
N ASP A 112 -11.70 9.25 1.59
CA ASP A 112 -10.81 8.42 2.41
C ASP A 112 -11.54 7.27 3.10
N VAL A 113 -12.82 7.48 3.42
CA VAL A 113 -13.68 6.47 4.02
C VAL A 113 -14.01 5.39 3.00
N ALA A 114 -14.41 5.76 1.78
CA ALA A 114 -14.69 4.82 0.69
C ALA A 114 -13.46 4.02 0.30
N ILE A 115 -12.31 4.69 0.15
CA ILE A 115 -11.03 4.05 -0.10
C ILE A 115 -10.73 3.09 1.05
N ARG A 116 -10.72 3.56 2.30
CA ARG A 116 -10.52 2.71 3.49
C ARG A 116 -11.48 1.53 3.48
N ASP A 117 -12.74 1.66 3.09
CA ASP A 117 -13.71 0.56 3.13
C ASP A 117 -13.48 -0.46 2.01
N GLU A 118 -13.08 -0.02 0.81
CA GLU A 118 -12.52 -0.90 -0.23
C GLU A 118 -11.29 -1.69 0.28
N PHE A 119 -10.63 -1.21 1.35
CA PHE A 119 -9.51 -1.91 2.00
C PHE A 119 -9.87 -2.72 3.25
N LYS A 120 -10.69 -2.14 4.15
CA LYS A 120 -10.95 -2.61 5.52
C LYS A 120 -11.98 -3.73 5.50
N SER A 121 -12.97 -3.63 4.60
CA SER A 121 -14.14 -4.49 4.62
C SER A 121 -14.31 -5.35 3.37
N THR A 122 -13.55 -5.19 2.27
CA THR A 122 -13.92 -5.91 1.04
C THR A 122 -12.76 -6.30 0.10
N LYS A 123 -12.84 -7.54 -0.41
CA LYS A 123 -12.31 -8.04 -1.70
C LYS A 123 -10.80 -8.13 -1.95
N VAL A 124 -9.99 -7.07 -1.88
CA VAL A 124 -8.54 -7.20 -2.21
C VAL A 124 -7.89 -8.07 -1.14
N MET A 125 -8.06 -7.62 0.09
CA MET A 125 -7.52 -8.28 1.25
C MET A 125 -8.10 -9.70 1.39
N ASP A 126 -9.39 -9.91 1.07
CA ASP A 126 -10.05 -11.23 1.20
C ASP A 126 -9.72 -12.20 0.08
N GLY A 127 -9.35 -11.69 -1.09
CA GLY A 127 -8.83 -12.49 -2.21
C GLY A 127 -7.36 -12.87 -2.05
N MET A 128 -6.66 -12.30 -1.06
CA MET A 128 -5.26 -12.58 -0.80
C MET A 128 -5.08 -13.67 0.27
N PRO A 129 -4.02 -14.50 0.18
CA PRO A 129 -3.65 -15.39 1.26
C PRO A 129 -3.41 -14.61 2.56
N LYS A 130 -3.76 -15.22 3.69
CA LYS A 130 -3.68 -14.58 5.01
C LYS A 130 -2.25 -14.39 5.52
N VAL A 131 -1.32 -15.21 5.03
CA VAL A 131 0.07 -15.26 5.50
C VAL A 131 0.97 -14.57 4.48
N TYR A 132 1.76 -13.62 4.95
CA TYR A 132 2.69 -12.84 4.15
C TYR A 132 3.75 -13.72 3.52
N ASN A 133 4.07 -13.44 2.26
CA ASN A 133 5.22 -14.01 1.58
C ASN A 133 5.91 -12.93 0.76
N ALA A 134 7.22 -12.76 0.97
CA ALA A 134 8.00 -11.70 0.35
C ALA A 134 7.98 -11.72 -1.19
N PHE A 135 7.72 -12.86 -1.81
CA PHE A 135 7.77 -13.04 -3.26
C PHE A 135 6.40 -12.97 -3.93
N ASN A 136 5.39 -13.65 -3.39
CA ASN A 136 4.11 -13.83 -4.10
C ASN A 136 2.86 -13.33 -3.35
N ASN A 137 3.00 -12.90 -2.09
CA ASN A 137 1.90 -12.37 -1.30
C ASN A 137 2.39 -11.22 -0.41
N ASN A 138 2.77 -10.13 -1.06
CA ASN A 138 3.41 -8.97 -0.45
C ASN A 138 2.67 -7.65 -0.78
N CYS A 139 3.30 -6.51 -0.46
CA CYS A 139 2.70 -5.19 -0.65
C CYS A 139 2.54 -4.76 -2.12
N GLN A 140 3.27 -5.33 -3.07
CA GLN A 140 3.20 -4.98 -4.49
C GLN A 140 1.91 -5.47 -5.17
N PRO A 141 1.59 -6.79 -5.21
CA PRO A 141 0.34 -7.25 -5.80
C PRO A 141 -0.87 -6.70 -5.03
N PHE A 142 -0.74 -6.43 -3.73
CA PHE A 142 -1.75 -5.70 -2.97
C PHE A 142 -2.00 -4.29 -3.52
N SER A 143 -0.92 -3.50 -3.66
CA SER A 143 -0.99 -2.11 -4.12
C SER A 143 -1.58 -2.03 -5.54
N LEU A 144 -1.19 -2.92 -6.43
CA LEU A 144 -1.72 -2.97 -7.80
C LEU A 144 -3.20 -3.36 -7.83
N GLN A 145 -3.63 -4.37 -7.06
CA GLN A 145 -5.03 -4.75 -6.99
C GLN A 145 -5.91 -3.63 -6.42
N LEU A 146 -5.40 -2.85 -5.49
CA LEU A 146 -6.13 -1.68 -5.02
C LEU A 146 -6.32 -0.67 -6.15
N VAL A 147 -5.25 -0.32 -6.84
CA VAL A 147 -5.29 0.70 -7.89
C VAL A 147 -6.38 0.36 -8.91
N ASP A 148 -6.53 -0.92 -9.27
CA ASP A 148 -7.61 -1.38 -10.16
C ASP A 148 -9.02 -1.16 -9.61
N ARG A 149 -9.19 -1.06 -8.29
CA ARG A 149 -10.50 -0.83 -7.67
C ARG A 149 -10.85 0.64 -7.49
N ILE A 150 -9.86 1.48 -7.17
CA ILE A 150 -10.12 2.87 -6.78
C ILE A 150 -9.96 3.85 -7.92
N LEU A 151 -9.22 3.50 -8.98
CA LEU A 151 -9.06 4.40 -10.11
C LEU A 151 -10.36 4.56 -10.88
N THR A 152 -10.68 5.82 -11.18
CA THR A 152 -11.78 6.19 -12.08
C THR A 152 -11.27 6.57 -13.47
N THR A 153 -9.95 6.69 -13.62
CA THR A 153 -9.26 6.96 -14.89
C THR A 153 -8.43 5.76 -15.33
N ALA A 154 -7.98 5.75 -16.60
CA ALA A 154 -6.97 4.81 -17.03
C ALA A 154 -5.66 5.01 -16.25
N ARG A 155 -4.91 3.92 -16.05
CA ARG A 155 -3.56 4.00 -15.47
C ARG A 155 -2.64 4.76 -16.40
N THR A 156 -1.96 5.78 -15.89
CA THR A 156 -0.89 6.51 -16.59
C THR A 156 0.39 5.69 -16.69
N GLN A 157 0.57 4.69 -15.81
CA GLN A 157 1.73 3.80 -15.78
C GLN A 157 1.28 2.33 -15.71
N LYS A 158 1.93 1.47 -16.49
CA LYS A 158 1.77 0.01 -16.46
C LYS A 158 3.06 -0.58 -15.89
N PHE A 159 2.95 -1.28 -14.77
CA PHE A 159 4.05 -1.96 -14.08
C PHE A 159 3.87 -3.46 -14.23
#